data_AF-A0A7J9IJC1-F1
#
_entry.id   AF-A0A7J9IJC1-F1
#
_cell.length_a   1.000
_cell.length_b   1.000
_cell.length_c   1.000
_cell.angle_alpha   90.00
_cell.angle_beta   90.00
_cell.angle_gamma   90.00
#
_symmetry.space_group_name_H-M   'P 1'
#
loop_
_entity.id
_entity.type
_entity.pdbx_description
1 polymer ?
#
loop_
_entity_poly.entity_id
_entity_poly.type
_entity_poly.pdbx_seq_one_letter_code
_entity_poly.pdbx_strand_id
1 'polypeptide(L)'
;MKVFKSADPAWFYLHVACQSSAYVVGVAGWATGIKLGSDSPGITHNPHRTIGIILFCFGTLQVFALLLRPNKNHKYRLYWNIYHHSIGYSVIILSIVNIFEGFDILNPEDKWERIYIGILIFLGAMATLLEAFTWYVVIRRKKTNKHPLAMNGANGHGQGV
;
A
#
# COMPACT_ATOMS: atom_id res chain seq x y z
N MET A 1 5.64 -4.80 -7.53
CA MET A 1 6.96 -5.16 -6.97
C MET A 1 7.22 -6.66 -7.10
N LYS A 2 8.18 -7.09 -7.94
CA LYS A 2 8.66 -8.49 -8.07
C LYS A 2 10.19 -8.52 -8.17
N VAL A 3 10.88 -7.61 -7.49
CA VAL A 3 12.32 -7.43 -7.67
C VAL A 3 13.10 -8.34 -6.72
N PHE A 4 12.61 -8.63 -5.52
CA PHE A 4 13.29 -9.55 -4.60
C PHE A 4 12.51 -10.84 -4.43
N LYS A 5 12.95 -11.92 -5.10
CA LYS A 5 12.45 -13.28 -4.82
C LYS A 5 12.76 -13.73 -3.38
N SER A 6 13.74 -13.12 -2.71
CA SER A 6 14.13 -13.42 -1.31
C SER A 6 13.28 -12.68 -0.26
N ALA A 7 12.70 -11.52 -0.60
CA ALA A 7 11.78 -10.81 0.28
C ALA A 7 10.33 -11.36 0.24
N ASP A 8 10.07 -12.29 -0.68
CA ASP A 8 8.82 -13.03 -0.84
C ASP A 8 9.09 -14.43 -0.24
N PRO A 9 8.81 -14.67 1.05
CA PRO A 9 7.49 -14.46 1.66
C PRO A 9 7.41 -13.40 2.77
N ALA A 10 8.54 -12.92 3.30
CA ALA A 10 8.57 -12.12 4.53
C ALA A 10 7.78 -10.80 4.42
N TRP A 11 7.93 -10.07 3.31
CA TRP A 11 7.17 -8.84 3.06
C TRP A 11 5.66 -9.09 2.97
N PHE A 12 5.25 -10.22 2.38
CA PHE A 12 3.84 -10.58 2.27
C PHE A 12 3.22 -10.82 3.65
N TYR A 13 3.87 -11.60 4.51
CA TYR A 13 3.39 -11.84 5.87
C TYR A 13 3.41 -10.59 6.73
N LEU A 14 4.46 -9.77 6.64
CA LEU A 14 4.53 -8.49 7.35
C LEU A 14 3.40 -7.55 6.93
N HIS A 15 3.14 -7.44 5.63
CA HIS A 15 2.04 -6.64 5.10
C HIS A 15 0.69 -7.14 5.60
N VAL A 16 0.42 -8.45 5.52
CA VAL A 16 -0.84 -9.03 6.00
C VAL A 16 -1.02 -8.79 7.50
N ALA A 17 -0.01 -9.06 8.32
CA ALA A 17 -0.09 -8.86 9.77
C ALA A 17 -0.38 -7.39 10.13
N CYS A 18 0.37 -6.46 9.52
CA CYS A 18 0.19 -5.02 9.71
C CYS A 18 -1.22 -4.58 9.28
N GLN A 19 -1.66 -4.93 8.07
CA GLN A 19 -2.96 -4.50 7.54
C GLN A 19 -4.13 -5.14 8.30
N SER A 20 -4.01 -6.40 8.73
CA SER A 20 -5.02 -7.04 9.58
C SER A 20 -5.15 -6.34 10.93
N SER A 21 -4.03 -5.98 11.58
CA SER A 21 -4.09 -5.21 12.83
C SER A 21 -4.72 -3.82 12.63
N ALA A 22 -4.33 -3.11 11.55
CA ALA A 22 -4.89 -1.81 11.21
C ALA A 22 -6.41 -1.89 10.95
N TYR A 23 -6.86 -2.93 10.25
CA TYR A 23 -8.28 -3.16 10.00
C TYR A 23 -9.06 -3.38 11.30
N VAL A 24 -8.57 -4.23 12.22
CA VAL A 24 -9.24 -4.47 13.51
C VAL A 24 -9.39 -3.18 14.31
N VAL A 25 -8.32 -2.38 14.41
CA VAL A 25 -8.36 -1.07 15.09
C VAL A 25 -9.32 -0.12 14.37
N GLY A 26 -9.32 -0.11 13.03
CA GLY A 26 -10.22 0.71 12.22
C GLY A 26 -11.70 0.35 12.42
N VAL A 27 -12.04 -0.94 12.49
CA VAL A 27 -13.41 -1.40 12.79
C VAL A 27 -13.84 -0.97 14.19
N ALA A 28 -12.97 -1.09 15.19
CA ALA A 28 -13.26 -0.62 16.54
C ALA A 28 -13.50 0.90 16.59
N GLY A 29 -12.65 1.69 15.91
CA GLY A 29 -12.82 3.14 15.80
C GLY A 29 -14.11 3.54 15.08
N TRP A 30 -14.45 2.86 13.98
CA TRP A 30 -15.69 3.07 13.23
C TRP A 30 -16.93 2.75 14.09
N ALA A 31 -16.95 1.61 14.78
CA ALA A 31 -18.05 1.23 15.66
C ALA A 31 -18.22 2.23 16.82
N THR A 32 -17.11 2.70 17.39
CA THR A 32 -17.10 3.75 18.42
C THR A 32 -17.69 5.05 17.87
N GLY A 33 -17.31 5.47 16.66
CA GLY A 33 -17.86 6.67 16.00
C GLY A 33 -19.38 6.58 15.76
N ILE A 34 -19.90 5.41 15.39
CA ILE A 34 -21.35 5.20 15.26
C ILE A 34 -22.03 5.34 16.62
N LYS A 35 -21.47 4.73 17.67
CA LYS A 35 -22.04 4.80 19.02
C LYS A 35 -22.04 6.22 19.58
N LEU A 36 -20.95 6.97 19.42
CA LEU A 36 -20.89 8.38 19.81
C LEU A 36 -21.92 9.23 19.03
N GLY A 37 -22.12 8.92 17.74
CA GLY A 37 -23.13 9.58 16.92
C GLY A 37 -24.58 9.25 17.33
N SER A 38 -24.86 8.05 17.85
CA SER A 38 -26.18 7.73 18.40
C SER A 38 -26.42 8.39 19.75
N ASP A 39 -25.37 8.54 20.55
CA ASP A 39 -25.45 9.10 21.90
C ASP A 39 -25.46 10.65 21.90
N SER A 40 -25.14 11.29 20.77
CA SER A 40 -25.13 12.75 20.58
C SER A 40 -26.15 13.24 19.54
N PRO A 41 -27.46 13.05 19.75
CA PRO A 41 -28.47 13.47 18.80
C PRO A 41 -28.42 14.99 18.57
N GLY A 42 -28.26 15.40 17.30
CA GLY A 42 -28.17 16.81 16.89
C GLY A 42 -26.76 17.31 16.55
N ILE A 43 -25.69 16.58 16.91
CA ILE A 43 -24.33 16.88 16.47
C ILE A 43 -23.99 16.00 15.28
N THR A 44 -23.92 16.58 14.08
CA THR A 44 -23.64 15.84 12.85
C THR A 44 -22.38 16.34 12.15
N HIS A 45 -21.36 15.48 12.08
CA HIS A 45 -20.18 15.68 11.26
C HIS A 45 -20.29 14.85 9.98
N ASN A 46 -21.08 15.34 9.04
CA ASN A 46 -21.47 14.57 7.86
C ASN A 46 -20.28 14.15 6.96
N PRO A 47 -19.27 15.00 6.69
CA PRO A 47 -18.12 14.59 5.88
C PRO A 47 -17.31 13.46 6.53
N HIS A 48 -16.83 13.67 7.77
CA HIS A 48 -16.07 12.67 8.53
C HIS A 48 -16.82 11.33 8.67
N ARG A 49 -18.11 11.37 9.02
CA ARG A 49 -18.91 10.14 9.15
C ARG A 49 -19.05 9.40 7.81
N THR A 50 -19.29 10.12 6.72
CA THR A 50 -19.45 9.53 5.39
C THR A 50 -18.15 8.88 4.93
N ILE A 51 -17.03 9.59 5.06
CA ILE A 51 -15.71 9.05 4.70
C ILE A 51 -15.38 7.84 5.59
N GLY A 52 -15.66 7.89 6.89
CA GLY A 52 -15.48 6.76 7.81
C GLY A 52 -16.25 5.50 7.40
N ILE A 53 -17.49 5.63 6.93
CA ILE A 53 -18.27 4.49 6.41
C ILE A 53 -17.67 3.96 5.10
N ILE A 54 -17.26 4.83 4.18
CA ILE A 54 -16.58 4.42 2.94
C ILE A 54 -15.29 3.67 3.25
N LEU A 55 -14.50 4.16 4.21
CA LEU A 55 -13.28 3.51 4.69
C LEU A 55 -13.55 2.12 5.27
N PHE A 56 -14.59 1.95 6.07
CA PHE A 56 -14.98 0.62 6.59
C PHE A 56 -15.31 -0.34 5.44
N CYS A 57 -16.09 0.10 4.45
CA CYS A 57 -16.42 -0.70 3.28
C CYS A 57 -15.17 -1.08 2.47
N PHE A 58 -14.30 -0.11 2.16
CA PHE A 58 -13.08 -0.35 1.39
C PHE A 58 -12.05 -1.20 2.13
N GLY A 59 -11.88 -0.98 3.44
CA GLY A 59 -11.04 -1.83 4.28
C GLY A 59 -11.52 -3.28 4.32
N THR A 60 -12.84 -3.48 4.40
CA THR A 60 -13.44 -4.83 4.35
C THR A 60 -13.19 -5.50 3.01
N LEU A 61 -13.37 -4.75 1.90
CA LEU A 61 -13.03 -5.20 0.54
C LEU A 61 -11.55 -5.59 0.41
N GLN A 62 -10.64 -4.89 1.10
CA GLN A 62 -9.22 -5.22 1.13
C GLN A 62 -8.93 -6.53 1.88
N VAL A 63 -9.59 -6.78 3.01
CA VAL A 63 -9.45 -8.06 3.73
C VAL A 63 -9.95 -9.22 2.87
N PHE A 64 -11.10 -9.05 2.19
CA PHE A 64 -11.61 -10.05 1.24
C PHE A 64 -10.68 -10.27 0.04
N ALA A 65 -9.85 -9.29 -0.33
CA ALA A 65 -8.87 -9.46 -1.40
C ALA A 65 -7.88 -10.60 -1.09
N LEU A 66 -7.56 -10.86 0.18
CA LEU A 66 -6.73 -12.01 0.57
C LEU A 66 -7.40 -13.34 0.27
N LEU A 67 -8.70 -13.46 0.58
CA LEU A 67 -9.49 -14.66 0.33
C LEU A 67 -9.70 -14.92 -1.17
N LEU A 68 -9.92 -13.86 -1.94
CA LEU A 68 -10.15 -13.92 -3.39
C LEU A 68 -8.87 -13.92 -4.22
N ARG A 69 -7.69 -14.07 -3.58
CA ARG A 69 -6.38 -13.95 -4.24
C ARG A 69 -6.16 -15.07 -5.27
N PRO A 70 -6.16 -14.78 -6.59
CA PRO A 70 -6.02 -15.82 -7.62
C PRO A 70 -4.58 -16.35 -7.71
N ASN A 71 -4.43 -17.56 -8.24
CA ASN A 71 -3.12 -18.14 -8.55
C ASN A 71 -2.28 -17.23 -9.48
N LYS A 72 -0.96 -17.27 -9.33
CA LYS A 72 -0.02 -16.35 -10.00
C LYS A 72 -0.10 -16.39 -11.54
N ASN A 73 -0.55 -17.51 -12.12
CA ASN A 73 -0.65 -17.73 -13.58
C ASN A 73 -2.06 -17.51 -14.13
N HIS A 74 -3.03 -17.10 -13.29
CA HIS A 74 -4.42 -16.94 -13.71
C HIS A 74 -4.67 -15.55 -14.33
N LYS A 75 -5.48 -15.45 -15.41
CA LYS A 75 -5.86 -14.17 -16.04
C LYS A 75 -6.45 -13.15 -15.07
N TYR A 76 -7.26 -13.61 -14.11
CA TYR A 76 -7.85 -12.77 -13.06
C TYR A 76 -6.84 -12.17 -12.08
N ARG A 77 -5.58 -12.66 -12.06
CA ARG A 77 -4.53 -12.07 -11.22
C ARG A 77 -4.26 -10.61 -11.58
N LEU A 78 -4.36 -10.25 -12.86
CA LEU A 78 -4.19 -8.87 -13.31
C LEU A 78 -5.29 -7.96 -12.77
N TYR A 79 -6.55 -8.35 -12.97
CA TYR A 79 -7.72 -7.61 -12.47
C TYR A 79 -7.71 -7.50 -10.95
N TRP A 80 -7.39 -8.59 -10.25
CA TRP A 80 -7.23 -8.58 -8.80
C TRP A 80 -6.14 -7.60 -8.36
N ASN A 81 -4.99 -7.54 -9.05
CA ASN A 81 -3.94 -6.58 -8.71
C ASN A 81 -4.42 -5.13 -8.91
N ILE A 82 -5.13 -4.84 -10.00
CA ILE A 82 -5.65 -3.49 -10.28
C ILE A 82 -6.63 -3.08 -9.19
N TYR A 83 -7.63 -3.91 -8.93
CA TYR A 83 -8.63 -3.70 -7.87
C TYR A 83 -7.98 -3.53 -6.49
N HIS A 84 -7.07 -4.42 -6.12
CA HIS A 84 -6.42 -4.41 -4.81
C HIS A 84 -5.58 -3.14 -4.61
N HIS A 85 -4.82 -2.71 -5.64
CA HIS A 85 -4.03 -1.49 -5.52
C HIS A 85 -4.90 -0.23 -5.60
N SER A 86 -5.90 -0.16 -6.47
CA SER A 86 -6.75 1.02 -6.61
C SER A 86 -7.51 1.31 -5.32
N ILE A 87 -8.22 0.31 -4.78
CA ILE A 87 -8.91 0.42 -3.50
C ILE A 87 -7.92 0.71 -2.38
N GLY A 88 -6.70 0.15 -2.44
CA GLY A 88 -5.69 0.30 -1.39
C GLY A 88 -5.20 1.74 -1.29
N TYR A 89 -4.89 2.36 -2.44
CA TYR A 89 -4.53 3.77 -2.47
C TYR A 89 -5.69 4.69 -2.10
N SER A 90 -6.93 4.35 -2.51
CA SER A 90 -8.11 5.08 -2.07
C SER A 90 -8.26 5.05 -0.55
N VAL A 91 -8.06 3.90 0.11
CA VAL A 91 -8.08 3.80 1.58
C VAL A 91 -7.04 4.73 2.20
N ILE A 92 -5.80 4.71 1.72
CA ILE A 92 -4.73 5.57 2.26
C ILE A 92 -5.11 7.05 2.17
N ILE A 93 -5.55 7.51 0.99
CA ILE A 93 -5.91 8.93 0.76
C ILE A 93 -7.11 9.32 1.64
N LEU A 94 -8.17 8.51 1.63
CA LEU A 94 -9.38 8.79 2.40
C LEU A 94 -9.10 8.74 3.92
N SER A 95 -8.21 7.88 4.39
CA SER A 95 -7.81 7.84 5.81
C SER A 95 -7.11 9.13 6.22
N ILE A 96 -6.20 9.65 5.39
CA ILE A 96 -5.52 10.93 5.66
C ILE A 96 -6.55 12.06 5.76
N VAL A 97 -7.43 12.19 4.75
CA VAL A 97 -8.48 13.22 4.74
C VAL A 97 -9.39 13.08 5.96
N ASN A 98 -9.81 11.85 6.29
CA ASN A 98 -10.70 11.60 7.42
C ASN A 98 -10.07 11.95 8.78
N ILE A 99 -8.75 11.79 8.91
CA ILE A 99 -8.02 12.17 10.13
C ILE A 99 -7.96 13.68 10.26
N PHE A 100 -7.70 14.43 9.17
CA PHE A 100 -7.75 15.89 9.20
C PHE A 100 -9.15 16.41 9.55
N GLU A 101 -10.21 15.87 8.93
CA GLU A 101 -11.59 16.15 9.33
C GLU A 101 -11.83 15.84 10.82
N GLY A 102 -11.23 14.77 11.35
CA GLY A 102 -11.29 14.44 12.76
C GLY A 102 -10.58 15.45 13.67
N PHE A 103 -9.45 16.02 13.22
CA PHE A 103 -8.78 17.10 13.92
C PHE A 103 -9.63 18.37 13.93
N ASP A 104 -10.25 18.75 12.81
CA ASP A 104 -11.13 19.91 12.74
C ASP A 104 -12.34 19.78 13.69
N ILE A 105 -12.87 18.56 13.85
CA ILE A 105 -13.98 18.25 14.76
C ILE A 105 -13.55 18.34 16.22
N LEU A 106 -12.43 17.69 16.57
CA LEU A 106 -11.95 17.62 17.96
C LEU A 106 -11.28 18.93 18.41
N ASN A 107 -10.81 19.74 17.45
CA ASN A 107 -10.00 20.93 17.64
C ASN A 107 -8.92 20.75 18.72
N PRO A 108 -8.03 19.75 18.58
CA PRO A 108 -7.00 19.47 19.58
C PRO A 108 -5.87 20.52 19.51
N GLU A 109 -4.93 20.47 20.45
CA GLU A 109 -3.71 21.28 20.36
C GLU A 109 -2.95 21.01 19.04
N ASP A 110 -2.49 22.07 18.36
CA ASP A 110 -1.72 22.04 17.10
C ASP A 110 -0.52 21.08 17.08
N LYS A 111 -0.01 20.69 18.26
CA LYS A 111 1.07 19.70 18.36
C LYS A 111 0.66 18.35 17.77
N TRP A 112 -0.59 17.92 17.92
CA TRP A 112 -1.06 16.62 17.46
C TRP A 112 -1.14 16.54 15.93
N GLU A 113 -1.67 17.58 15.30
CA GLU A 113 -1.70 17.70 13.85
C GLU A 113 -0.28 17.77 13.28
N ARG A 114 0.61 18.57 13.88
CA ARG A 114 2.02 18.65 13.45
C ARG A 114 2.76 17.33 13.58
N ILE A 115 2.54 16.56 14.66
CA ILE A 115 3.11 15.22 14.81
C ILE A 115 2.59 14.30 13.70
N TYR A 116 1.30 14.34 13.40
CA TYR A 116 0.70 13.52 12.35
C TYR A 116 1.28 13.86 10.96
N ILE A 117 1.40 15.15 10.62
CA ILE A 117 2.05 15.61 9.39
C ILE A 117 3.51 15.12 9.34
N GLY A 118 4.24 15.22 10.45
CA GLY A 118 5.61 14.72 10.55
C GLY A 118 5.71 13.21 10.26
N ILE A 119 4.76 12.41 10.77
CA ILE A 119 4.67 10.97 10.48
C ILE A 119 4.41 10.74 8.98
N LEU A 120 3.50 11.49 8.36
CA LEU A 120 3.21 11.36 6.92
C LEU A 120 4.43 11.68 6.06
N ILE A 121 5.16 12.76 6.38
CA ILE A 121 6.40 13.13 5.68
C ILE A 121 7.45 12.03 5.82
N PHE A 122 7.63 11.49 7.03
CA PHE A 122 8.58 10.41 7.29
C PHE A 122 8.23 9.14 6.48
N LEU A 123 6.97 8.72 6.51
CA LEU A 123 6.51 7.56 5.74
C LEU A 123 6.65 7.78 4.23
N GLY A 124 6.33 8.98 3.74
CA GLY A 124 6.50 9.37 2.34
C GLY A 124 7.97 9.33 1.91
N ALA A 125 8.88 9.88 2.72
CA ALA A 125 10.32 9.83 2.46
C ALA A 125 10.85 8.39 2.48
N MET A 126 10.40 7.55 3.40
CA MET A 126 10.80 6.16 3.45
C MET A 126 10.30 5.37 2.23
N ALA A 127 9.07 5.64 1.78
CA ALA A 127 8.51 5.03 0.58
C ALA A 127 9.28 5.42 -0.69
N THR A 128 9.64 6.71 -0.84
CA THR A 128 10.43 7.17 -2.00
C THR A 128 11.84 6.58 -2.01
N LEU A 129 12.49 6.46 -0.85
CA LEU A 129 13.79 5.80 -0.72
C LEU A 129 13.73 4.31 -1.11
N LEU A 130 12.73 3.58 -0.62
CA LEU A 130 12.53 2.17 -0.95
C LEU A 130 12.23 1.96 -2.45
N GLU A 131 11.45 2.86 -3.04
CA GLU A 131 11.18 2.85 -4.48
C GLU A 131 12.47 3.11 -5.27
N ALA A 132 13.23 4.16 -4.93
CA ALA A 132 14.51 4.48 -5.57
C ALA A 132 15.51 3.32 -5.49
N PHE A 133 15.61 2.67 -4.32
CA PHE A 133 16.43 1.46 -4.15
C PHE A 133 15.96 0.31 -5.04
N THR A 134 14.64 0.10 -5.13
CA THR A 134 14.06 -0.94 -6.00
C THR A 134 14.39 -0.68 -7.47
N TRP A 135 14.26 0.55 -7.95
CA TRP A 135 14.65 0.95 -9.30
C TRP A 135 16.15 0.76 -9.55
N TYR A 136 16.99 1.15 -8.61
CA TYR A 136 18.43 0.93 -8.68
C TYR A 136 18.77 -0.55 -8.87
N VAL A 137 18.16 -1.45 -8.10
CA VAL A 137 18.37 -2.90 -8.23
C VAL A 137 17.84 -3.44 -9.57
N VAL A 138 16.67 -2.98 -10.04
CA VAL A 138 16.12 -3.37 -11.35
C VAL A 138 17.07 -2.99 -12.49
N ILE A 139 17.59 -1.76 -12.47
CA ILE A 139 18.52 -1.26 -13.50
C ILE A 139 19.83 -2.05 -13.45
N ARG A 140 20.39 -2.29 -12.25
CA ARG A 140 21.63 -3.08 -12.10
C ARG A 140 21.46 -4.50 -12.65
N ARG A 141 20.35 -5.17 -12.36
CA ARG A 141 20.08 -6.52 -12.91
C ARG A 141 19.89 -6.54 -14.42
N LYS A 142 19.24 -5.52 -15.00
CA LYS A 142 19.15 -5.36 -16.46
C LYS A 142 20.53 -5.20 -17.10
N LYS A 143 21.47 -4.51 -16.44
CA LYS A 143 22.86 -4.38 -16.92
C LYS A 143 23.61 -5.71 -16.86
N THR A 144 23.51 -6.46 -15.76
CA THR A 144 24.20 -7.76 -15.60
C THR A 144 23.68 -8.83 -16.58
N ASN A 145 22.37 -8.89 -16.85
CA ASN A 145 21.80 -9.86 -17.80
C ASN A 145 22.09 -9.56 -19.29
N LYS A 146 22.57 -8.35 -19.63
CA LYS A 146 23.00 -8.03 -21.00
C LYS A 146 24.44 -8.47 -21.31
N HIS A 147 25.24 -8.77 -20.28
CA HIS A 147 26.64 -9.16 -20.43
C HIS A 147 26.98 -10.67 -20.65
N PRO A 148 26.07 -11.67 -20.58
CA PRO A 148 26.44 -13.06 -20.84
C PRO A 148 26.48 -13.47 -22.33
N LEU A 149 26.02 -12.62 -23.26
CA LEU A 149 25.87 -12.98 -24.69
C LEU A 149 27.00 -12.47 -25.61
N ALA A 150 28.00 -11.77 -25.09
CA ALA A 150 29.06 -11.16 -25.90
C ALA A 150 30.39 -11.95 -25.93
N MET A 151 30.41 -13.22 -25.48
CA MET A 151 31.66 -13.96 -25.26
C MET A 151 31.73 -15.35 -25.94
N ASN A 152 31.01 -15.56 -27.04
CA ASN A 152 31.17 -16.76 -27.89
C ASN A 152 30.95 -16.41 -29.39
N GLY A 153 31.88 -15.66 -29.98
CA GLY A 153 31.78 -15.28 -31.38
C GLY A 153 33.04 -14.67 -31.98
N ALA A 154 34.21 -15.23 -31.69
CA ALA A 154 35.44 -14.89 -32.42
C ALA A 154 36.46 -16.03 -32.32
N ASN A 155 36.47 -16.94 -33.31
CA ASN A 155 37.68 -17.38 -34.02
C ASN A 155 37.39 -18.59 -34.91
N GLY A 156 37.72 -18.45 -36.20
CA GLY A 156 37.75 -19.58 -37.13
C GLY A 156 37.68 -19.20 -38.61
N HIS A 157 38.52 -18.26 -39.06
CA HIS A 157 38.84 -18.15 -40.49
C HIS A 157 40.34 -18.45 -40.66
N GLY A 158 40.65 -19.56 -41.33
CA GLY A 158 42.00 -19.99 -41.68
C GLY A 158 41.93 -20.95 -42.88
N GLN A 159 42.53 -20.53 -43.99
CA GLN A 159 42.56 -21.14 -45.32
C GLN A 159 43.45 -22.41 -45.43
N GLY A 160 43.28 -23.14 -46.55
CA GLY A 160 44.24 -24.08 -47.16
C GLY A 160 44.02 -25.53 -46.76
N VAL A 161 43.87 -26.52 -47.65
CA VAL A 161 44.40 -26.74 -49.01
C VAL A 161 43.33 -27.43 -49.87
#